data_AF-A0A412PH79-F1
#
_entry.id   AF-A0A412PH79-F1
#
_cell.length_a   1.000
_cell.length_b   1.000
_cell.length_c   1.000
_cell.angle_alpha   90.00
_cell.angle_beta   90.00
_cell.angle_gamma   90.00
#
_symmetry.space_group_name_H-M   'P 1'
#
loop_
_entity.id
_entity.type
_entity.pdbx_description
1 polymer ?
#
loop_
_entity_poly.entity_id
_entity_poly.type
_entity_poly.pdbx_seq_one_letter_code
_entity_poly.pdbx_strand_id
1 'polypeptide(L)'
;MKTKKHTLLFNVFVSIGIAAMIFILTGVIIDSIFHGNIQMTNYAFSKMAIATVVIGFGFGAPAVVYNNERLSLFTQTIIHMGTGCIVMTVTAYLVGWIPMHRGPLLIIASILGELAFAFGIWFLFYLQQKKLVKQMNQRISKINNHA
;
A
#
# COMPACT_ATOMS: atom_id res chain seq x y z
N MET A 1 -2.49 0.54 26.95
CA MET A 1 -3.47 1.02 25.95
C MET A 1 -2.77 2.01 25.02
N LYS A 2 -2.43 1.65 23.78
CA LYS A 2 -1.79 2.61 22.84
C LYS A 2 -2.80 3.71 22.51
N THR A 3 -2.39 4.98 22.61
CA THR A 3 -3.26 6.12 22.29
C THR A 3 -3.54 6.17 20.79
N LYS A 4 -4.70 6.69 20.35
CA LYS A 4 -5.08 6.78 18.92
C LYS A 4 -3.98 7.42 18.05
N LYS A 5 -3.27 8.43 18.59
CA LYS A 5 -2.14 9.09 17.92
C LYS A 5 -0.95 8.15 17.69
N HIS A 6 -0.60 7.34 18.69
CA HIS A 6 0.48 6.36 18.56
C HIS A 6 0.15 5.31 17.49
N THR A 7 -1.10 4.85 17.41
CA THR A 7 -1.53 3.87 16.39
C THR A 7 -1.45 4.48 14.98
N LEU A 8 -1.90 5.73 14.82
CA LEU A 8 -1.79 6.43 13.53
C LEU A 8 -0.33 6.58 13.07
N LEU A 9 0.54 7.11 13.93
CA LEU A 9 1.96 7.30 13.60
C LEU A 9 2.64 5.98 13.25
N PHE A 10 2.33 4.92 13.98
CA PHE A 10 2.86 3.59 13.72
C PHE A 10 2.39 3.04 12.35
N ASN A 11 1.10 3.18 12.03
CA ASN A 11 0.56 2.73 10.74
C ASN A 11 1.21 3.45 9.55
N VAL A 12 1.36 4.78 9.66
CA VAL A 12 2.04 5.59 8.65
C VAL A 12 3.49 5.15 8.48
N PHE A 13 4.23 4.98 9.58
CA PHE A 13 5.62 4.55 9.53
C PHE A 13 5.79 3.18 8.87
N VAL A 14 4.97 2.19 9.25
CA VAL A 14 4.98 0.86 8.64
C VAL A 14 4.64 0.93 7.16
N SER A 15 3.63 1.72 6.78
CA SER A 15 3.21 1.83 5.37
C SER A 15 4.28 2.49 4.49
N ILE A 16 4.93 3.57 4.98
CA ILE A 16 6.08 4.18 4.30
C ILE A 16 7.23 3.18 4.19
N GLY A 17 7.50 2.39 5.23
CA GLY A 17 8.50 1.33 5.18
C GLY A 17 8.21 0.29 4.09
N ILE A 18 6.96 -0.16 3.95
CA ILE A 18 6.55 -1.08 2.89
C ILE A 18 6.71 -0.43 1.50
N ALA A 19 6.27 0.81 1.33
CA ALA A 19 6.43 1.53 0.07
C ALA A 19 7.91 1.70 -0.31
N ALA A 20 8.77 2.01 0.66
CA ALA A 20 10.21 2.13 0.46
C ALA A 20 10.86 0.80 0.07
N MET A 21 10.46 -0.31 0.70
CA MET A 21 10.93 -1.64 0.30
C MET A 21 10.54 -1.96 -1.15
N ILE A 22 9.30 -1.67 -1.55
CA ILE A 22 8.85 -1.89 -2.93
C ILE A 22 9.66 -1.02 -3.89
N PHE A 23 9.85 0.27 -3.58
CA PHE A 23 10.66 1.18 -4.40
C PHE A 23 12.10 0.68 -4.58
N ILE A 24 12.74 0.21 -3.51
CA ILE A 24 14.10 -0.35 -3.58
C ILE A 24 14.12 -1.61 -4.45
N LEU A 25 13.17 -2.54 -4.25
CA LEU A 25 13.09 -3.77 -5.04
C LEU A 25 12.87 -3.48 -6.52
N THR A 26 11.96 -2.57 -6.86
CA THR A 26 11.75 -2.12 -8.23
C THR A 26 13.00 -1.45 -8.80
N GLY A 27 13.70 -0.63 -8.01
CA GLY A 27 14.96 -0.01 -8.38
C GLY A 27 16.03 -1.03 -8.73
N VAL A 28 16.22 -2.06 -7.91
CA VAL A 28 17.18 -3.15 -8.15
C VAL A 28 16.83 -3.96 -9.41
N ILE A 29 15.54 -4.22 -9.63
CA ILE A 29 15.08 -4.92 -10.85
C ILE A 29 15.39 -4.09 -12.09
N ILE A 30 15.08 -2.78 -12.06
CA ILE A 30 15.40 -1.86 -13.17
C ILE A 30 16.92 -1.82 -13.38
N ASP A 31 17.71 -1.65 -12.33
CA ASP A 31 19.17 -1.60 -12.40
C ASP A 31 19.75 -2.86 -13.05
N SER A 32 19.22 -4.02 -12.69
CA SER A 32 19.60 -5.31 -13.27
C SER A 32 19.25 -5.40 -14.75
N ILE A 33 18.06 -4.95 -15.16
CA ILE A 33 17.60 -4.95 -16.56
C ILE A 33 18.49 -4.04 -17.43
N PHE A 34 18.94 -2.91 -16.88
CA PHE A 34 19.77 -1.94 -17.58
C PHE A 34 21.27 -2.14 -17.35
N HIS A 35 21.68 -3.27 -16.76
CA HIS A 35 23.09 -3.61 -16.48
C HIS A 35 23.86 -2.50 -15.75
N GLY A 36 23.24 -1.85 -14.76
CA GLY A 36 23.84 -0.77 -13.99
C GLY A 36 23.85 0.61 -14.69
N ASN A 37 23.33 0.71 -15.92
CA ASN A 37 23.38 1.94 -16.72
C ASN A 37 22.05 2.71 -16.69
N ILE A 38 21.63 3.17 -15.51
CA ILE A 38 20.43 4.02 -15.38
C ILE A 38 20.83 5.50 -15.42
N GLN A 39 20.38 6.23 -16.44
CA GLN A 39 20.47 7.68 -16.45
C GLN A 39 19.19 8.32 -15.89
N MET A 40 19.32 9.06 -14.80
CA MET A 40 18.23 9.83 -14.20
C MET A 40 18.46 11.32 -14.39
N THR A 41 17.57 11.98 -15.14
CA THR A 41 17.59 13.43 -15.37
C THR A 41 16.40 14.10 -14.70
N ASN A 42 16.40 15.44 -14.61
CA ASN A 42 15.25 16.24 -14.14
C ASN A 42 14.72 15.83 -12.76
N TYR A 43 15.64 15.50 -11.84
CA TYR A 43 15.34 15.04 -10.48
C TYR A 43 14.44 13.79 -10.44
N ALA A 44 14.50 12.92 -11.46
CA ALA A 44 13.66 11.72 -11.54
C ALA A 44 13.75 10.86 -10.27
N PHE A 45 14.96 10.62 -9.75
CA PHE A 45 15.13 9.90 -8.48
C PHE A 45 14.40 10.56 -7.31
N SER A 46 14.61 11.87 -7.12
CA SER A 46 13.99 12.62 -6.02
C SER A 46 12.47 12.63 -6.13
N LYS A 47 11.92 12.76 -7.35
CA LYS A 47 10.48 12.67 -7.60
C LYS A 47 9.94 11.29 -7.21
N MET A 48 10.64 10.22 -7.58
CA MET A 48 10.25 8.86 -7.20
C MET A 48 10.32 8.64 -5.68
N ALA A 49 11.38 9.09 -5.02
CA ALA A 49 11.52 8.98 -3.57
C ALA A 49 10.41 9.74 -2.81
N ILE A 50 10.08 10.96 -3.24
CA ILE A 50 8.97 11.74 -2.66
C ILE A 50 7.64 11.03 -2.93
N ALA A 51 7.41 10.53 -4.14
CA ALA A 51 6.22 9.76 -4.49
C ALA A 51 6.04 8.56 -3.56
N THR A 52 7.09 7.80 -3.30
CA THR A 52 7.06 6.66 -2.37
C THR A 52 6.58 7.06 -0.98
N VAL A 53 7.07 8.17 -0.44
CA VAL A 53 6.65 8.68 0.88
C VAL A 53 5.19 9.11 0.86
N VAL A 54 4.76 9.84 -0.18
CA VAL A 54 3.39 10.31 -0.34
C VAL A 54 2.41 9.14 -0.46
N ILE A 55 2.74 8.12 -1.25
CA ILE A 55 1.93 6.91 -1.42
C ILE A 55 1.86 6.13 -0.09
N GLY A 56 2.99 5.93 0.58
CA GLY A 56 3.03 5.28 1.90
C GLY A 56 2.18 6.03 2.93
N PHE A 57 2.19 7.35 2.92
CA PHE A 57 1.28 8.14 3.75
C PHE A 57 -0.19 7.95 3.35
N GLY A 58 -0.48 7.98 2.05
CA GLY A 58 -1.82 7.83 1.47
C GLY A 58 -2.51 6.51 1.84
N PHE A 59 -1.77 5.42 1.99
CA PHE A 59 -2.29 4.15 2.51
C PHE A 59 -2.21 4.07 4.06
N GLY A 60 -1.11 4.53 4.67
CA GLY A 60 -0.88 4.38 6.10
C GLY A 60 -1.81 5.20 7.00
N ALA A 61 -2.14 6.43 6.63
CA ALA A 61 -3.01 7.30 7.41
C ALA A 61 -4.47 6.79 7.51
N PRO A 62 -5.16 6.48 6.39
CA PRO A 62 -6.54 5.99 6.45
C PRO A 62 -6.66 4.58 7.02
N ALA A 63 -5.58 3.80 7.17
CA ALA A 63 -5.61 2.49 7.83
C ALA A 63 -6.14 2.53 9.28
N VAL A 64 -6.18 3.71 9.93
CA VAL A 64 -6.79 3.88 11.25
C VAL A 64 -8.28 3.49 11.30
N VAL A 65 -8.99 3.50 10.16
CA VAL A 65 -10.41 3.17 10.08
C VAL A 65 -10.71 1.72 10.47
N TYR A 66 -9.74 0.81 10.36
CA TYR A 66 -9.91 -0.58 10.82
C TYR A 66 -10.06 -0.72 12.34
N ASN A 67 -9.71 0.32 13.11
CA ASN A 67 -9.97 0.33 14.56
C ASN A 67 -11.40 0.77 14.91
N ASN A 68 -12.22 1.13 13.92
CA ASN A 68 -13.58 1.59 14.15
C ASN A 68 -14.56 0.42 13.98
N GLU A 69 -14.91 -0.21 15.10
CA GLU A 69 -15.85 -1.34 15.17
C GLU A 69 -17.28 -0.99 14.71
N ARG A 70 -17.62 0.32 14.61
CA ARG A 70 -18.93 0.75 14.10
C ARG A 70 -19.06 0.64 12.58
N LEU A 71 -17.94 0.52 11.87
CA LEU A 71 -17.91 0.42 10.41
C LEU A 71 -17.81 -1.05 9.99
N SER A 72 -18.57 -1.42 8.96
CA SER A 72 -18.39 -2.72 8.31
C SER A 72 -17.01 -2.83 7.67
N LEU A 73 -16.49 -4.06 7.53
CA LEU A 73 -15.22 -4.31 6.84
C LEU A 73 -15.23 -3.75 5.40
N PHE A 74 -16.38 -3.82 4.72
CA PHE A 74 -16.55 -3.26 3.39
C PHE A 74 -16.36 -1.74 3.39
N THR A 75 -17.03 -1.02 4.30
CA THR A 75 -16.90 0.43 4.44
C THR A 75 -15.48 0.84 4.80
N GLN A 76 -14.83 0.14 5.76
CA GLN A 76 -13.44 0.38 6.12
C GLN A 76 -12.50 0.21 4.92
N THR A 77 -12.75 -0.83 4.10
CA THR A 77 -11.96 -1.12 2.91
C THR A 77 -12.13 -0.06 1.84
N ILE A 78 -13.36 0.41 1.58
CA ILE A 78 -13.58 1.53 0.64
C ILE A 78 -12.83 2.77 1.09
N ILE A 79 -12.87 3.13 2.37
CA ILE A 79 -12.19 4.34 2.85
C ILE A 79 -10.67 4.20 2.72
N HIS A 80 -10.11 3.08 3.17
CA HIS A 80 -8.67 2.82 3.10
C HIS A 80 -8.17 2.72 1.66
N MET A 81 -8.75 1.81 0.88
CA MET A 81 -8.32 1.55 -0.50
C MET A 81 -8.65 2.72 -1.41
N GLY A 82 -9.83 3.35 -1.26
CA GLY A 82 -10.19 4.52 -2.05
C GLY A 82 -9.22 5.68 -1.85
N THR A 83 -8.90 6.02 -0.59
CA THR A 83 -7.95 7.10 -0.29
C THR A 83 -6.55 6.77 -0.81
N GLY A 84 -6.05 5.57 -0.52
CA GLY A 84 -4.71 5.16 -0.94
C GLY A 84 -4.55 5.09 -2.46
N CYS A 85 -5.53 4.53 -3.17
CA CYS A 85 -5.50 4.45 -4.62
C CYS A 85 -5.60 5.84 -5.27
N ILE A 86 -6.44 6.75 -4.77
CA ILE A 86 -6.49 8.13 -5.30
C ILE A 86 -5.14 8.82 -5.15
N VAL A 87 -4.52 8.75 -3.96
CA VAL A 87 -3.19 9.32 -3.73
C VAL A 87 -2.16 8.69 -4.65
N MET A 88 -2.20 7.38 -4.84
CA MET A 88 -1.31 6.64 -5.73
C MET A 88 -1.45 7.09 -7.19
N THR A 89 -2.65 7.09 -7.74
CA THR A 89 -2.90 7.48 -9.15
C THR A 89 -2.50 8.93 -9.41
N VAL A 90 -2.87 9.85 -8.51
CA VAL A 90 -2.49 11.27 -8.64
C VAL A 90 -0.98 11.43 -8.56
N THR A 91 -0.32 10.74 -7.63
CA THR A 91 1.14 10.79 -7.50
C THR A 91 1.82 10.22 -8.73
N ALA A 92 1.38 9.05 -9.23
CA ALA A 92 1.91 8.40 -10.43
C ALA A 92 1.78 9.28 -11.67
N TYR A 93 0.67 10.01 -11.81
CA TYR A 93 0.49 11.03 -12.84
C TYR A 93 1.52 12.16 -12.70
N LEU A 94 1.64 12.76 -11.50
CA LEU A 94 2.51 13.91 -11.26
C LEU A 94 4.00 13.61 -11.46
N VAL A 95 4.45 12.40 -11.14
CA VAL A 95 5.85 11.99 -11.34
C VAL A 95 6.14 11.39 -12.72
N GLY A 96 5.11 11.27 -13.56
CA GLY A 96 5.25 10.83 -14.95
C GLY A 96 5.35 9.31 -15.13
N TRP A 97 4.85 8.51 -14.19
CA TRP A 97 4.79 7.04 -14.36
C TRP A 97 3.70 6.61 -15.34
N ILE A 98 2.65 7.43 -15.50
CA ILE A 98 1.57 7.17 -16.46
C ILE A 98 1.96 7.70 -17.85
N PRO A 99 1.99 6.85 -18.90
CA PRO A 99 2.48 7.22 -20.23
C PRO A 99 1.43 8.02 -21.03
N MET A 100 1.19 9.28 -20.64
CA MET A 100 0.14 10.15 -21.20
C MET A 100 0.23 10.37 -22.72
N HIS A 101 1.41 10.20 -23.32
CA HIS A 101 1.65 10.44 -24.74
C HIS A 101 1.59 9.17 -25.62
N ARG A 102 1.40 7.98 -25.03
CA ARG A 102 1.46 6.69 -25.77
C ARG A 102 0.10 6.07 -26.10
N GLY A 103 -0.98 6.84 -25.93
CA GLY A 103 -2.35 6.46 -26.28
C GLY A 103 -3.18 5.92 -25.10
N PRO A 104 -4.52 5.94 -25.23
CA PRO A 104 -5.45 5.69 -24.13
C PRO A 104 -5.36 4.27 -23.55
N LEU A 105 -5.02 3.28 -24.37
CA LEU A 105 -4.90 1.89 -23.92
C LEU A 105 -3.81 1.73 -22.86
N LEU A 106 -2.63 2.34 -23.05
CA LEU A 106 -1.53 2.24 -22.10
C LEU A 106 -1.82 3.02 -20.82
N ILE A 107 -2.54 4.14 -20.90
CA ILE A 107 -2.99 4.90 -19.72
C ILE A 107 -3.93 4.03 -18.86
N ILE A 108 -4.93 3.42 -19.50
CA ILE A 108 -5.88 2.52 -18.81
C ILE A 108 -5.15 1.31 -18.22
N ALA A 109 -4.24 0.71 -18.98
CA ALA A 109 -3.45 -0.44 -18.50
C ALA A 109 -2.57 -0.09 -17.30
N SER A 110 -1.93 1.09 -17.29
CA SER A 110 -1.14 1.57 -16.15
C SER A 110 -2.00 1.74 -14.90
N ILE A 111 -3.17 2.38 -15.02
CA ILE A 111 -4.09 2.61 -13.89
C ILE A 111 -4.65 1.26 -13.37
N LEU A 112 -5.08 0.37 -14.27
CA LEU A 112 -5.57 -0.95 -13.86
C LEU A 112 -4.45 -1.79 -13.22
N GLY A 113 -3.23 -1.68 -13.72
CA GLY A 113 -2.05 -2.37 -13.17
C GLY A 113 -1.73 -1.95 -11.74
N GLU A 114 -1.67 -0.64 -11.47
CA GLU A 114 -1.42 -0.16 -10.10
C GLU A 114 -2.57 -0.51 -9.15
N LEU A 115 -3.82 -0.43 -9.59
CA LEU A 115 -4.98 -0.83 -8.78
C LEU A 115 -4.93 -2.32 -8.46
N ALA A 116 -4.68 -3.16 -9.47
CA ALA A 116 -4.54 -4.60 -9.27
C ALA A 116 -3.41 -4.93 -8.28
N PHE A 117 -2.29 -4.24 -8.38
CA PHE A 117 -1.16 -4.40 -7.45
C PHE A 117 -1.53 -4.01 -6.02
N ALA A 118 -2.16 -2.84 -5.82
CA ALA A 118 -2.60 -2.37 -4.51
C ALA A 118 -3.63 -3.32 -3.86
N PHE A 119 -4.63 -3.75 -4.63
CA PHE A 119 -5.63 -4.72 -4.16
C PHE A 119 -5.00 -6.10 -3.90
N GLY A 120 -4.00 -6.51 -4.68
CA GLY A 120 -3.25 -7.74 -4.45
C GLY A 120 -2.54 -7.73 -3.09
N ILE A 121 -1.79 -6.66 -2.78
CA ILE A 121 -1.13 -6.50 -1.48
C ILE A 121 -2.14 -6.51 -0.34
N TRP A 122 -3.21 -5.72 -0.45
CA TRP A 122 -4.26 -5.66 0.55
C TRP A 122 -4.90 -7.04 0.79
N PHE A 123 -5.19 -7.78 -0.29
CA PHE A 123 -5.82 -9.09 -0.21
C PHE A 123 -4.91 -10.11 0.50
N LEU A 124 -3.59 -10.08 0.24
CA LEU A 124 -2.62 -10.92 0.96
C LEU A 124 -2.64 -10.64 2.47
N PHE A 125 -2.62 -9.37 2.88
CA PHE A 125 -2.75 -9.00 4.28
C PHE A 125 -4.08 -9.43 4.89
N TYR A 126 -5.18 -9.27 4.14
CA TYR A 126 -6.50 -9.75 4.57
C TYR A 126 -6.51 -11.26 4.83
N LEU A 127 -5.95 -12.07 3.93
CA LEU A 127 -5.86 -13.53 4.11
C LEU A 127 -5.03 -13.90 5.35
N GLN A 128 -3.91 -13.20 5.57
CA GLN A 128 -3.08 -13.40 6.76
C GLN A 128 -3.87 -13.08 8.04
N GLN A 129 -4.56 -11.94 8.09
CA GLN A 129 -5.37 -11.56 9.25
C GLN A 129 -6.52 -12.53 9.49
N LYS A 130 -7.21 -12.96 8.43
CA LYS A 130 -8.27 -13.98 8.51
C LYS A 130 -7.75 -15.30 9.12
N LYS A 131 -6.53 -15.72 8.73
CA LYS A 131 -5.87 -16.90 9.29
C LYS A 131 -5.56 -16.71 10.78
N LEU A 132 -5.02 -15.56 11.17
CA LEU A 132 -4.70 -15.25 12.57
C LEU A 132 -5.95 -15.26 13.46
N VAL A 133 -7.04 -14.63 13.04
CA VAL A 133 -8.32 -14.62 13.77
C VAL A 133 -8.84 -16.05 13.96
N LYS A 134 -8.80 -16.90 12.92
CA LYS A 134 -9.20 -18.30 13.04
C LYS A 134 -8.36 -19.07 14.06
N GLN A 135 -7.04 -18.86 14.06
CA GLN A 135 -6.13 -19.49 15.04
C GLN A 135 -6.40 -19.02 16.47
N MET A 136 -6.67 -17.73 16.66
CA MET A 136 -7.03 -17.17 17.97
C MET A 136 -8.33 -17.78 18.49
N ASN A 137 -9.38 -17.84 17.65
CA ASN A 137 -10.66 -18.44 18.04
C ASN A 137 -10.52 -19.91 18.43
N GLN A 138 -9.70 -20.69 17.70
CA GLN A 138 -9.41 -22.09 18.03
C GLN A 138 -8.66 -22.25 19.35
N ARG A 139 -7.77 -21.31 19.70
CA ARG A 139 -7.04 -21.35 20.98
C ARG A 139 -7.98 -21.02 22.15
N ILE A 140 -8.83 -20.00 21.99
CA ILE A 140 -9.82 -19.62 23.00
C ILE A 140 -10.81 -20.78 23.25
N SER A 141 -11.30 -21.43 22.18
CA SER A 141 -12.22 -22.56 22.34
C SER A 141 -11.59 -23.74 23.08
N LYS A 142 -10.30 -24.04 22.83
CA LYS A 142 -9.58 -25.09 23.55
C LYS A 142 -9.43 -24.76 25.04
N ILE A 143 -9.07 -23.51 25.37
CA ILE A 143 -8.95 -23.07 26.76
C ILE A 143 -10.30 -23.21 27.49
N ASN A 144 -11.40 -22.76 26.87
CA ASN A 144 -12.73 -22.84 27.47
C ASN A 144 -13.28 -24.27 27.59
N ASN A 145 -12.83 -25.21 26.75
CA ASN A 145 -13.24 -26.61 26.82
C ASN A 145 -12.38 -27.46 27.79
N HIS A 146 -11.28 -26.90 28.31
CA HIS A 146 -10.38 -27.54 29.28
C HIS A 146 -10.44 -26.89 30.68
N ALA A 147 -11.28 -25.87 30.85
CA ALA A 147 -11.60 -25.23 32.12
C ALA A 147 -12.99 -25.69 32.59
#